data_AF-C4JT13-F1
#
_entry.id   AF-C4JT13-F1
#
_cell.length_a   1.000
_cell.length_b   1.000
_cell.length_c   1.000
_cell.angle_alpha   90.00
_cell.angle_beta   90.00
_cell.angle_gamma   90.00
#
_symmetry.space_group_name_H-M   'P 1'
#
loop_
_entity.id
_entity.type
_entity.pdbx_description
1 polymer ?
#
loop_
_entity_poly.entity_id
_entity_poly.type
_entity_poly.pdbx_seq_one_letter_code
_entity_poly.pdbx_strand_id
1 'polypeptide(L)'
;MQTPSQAVSLELYPSTDTDDARSGGITQVESVQKIVRFDLKEEGNHVLAVNISYTETMTTQSLDTHGVVQASGGRVRTFRKLYQFIAQPCLNVRTKATELPPHEVDNRTLGPYGKTKLYRFALEAQLENVGDGIITLGMQTITLNPRPPFKSRSLNWDFDPSEAQKGNSPTLSPRDVLQIAFLVEQEHGQQDGLENLQKDMNREGRTTLGQLSLEWRGALGDRGFLTTGNLMTKKR
;
A
#
# COMPACT_ATOMS: atom_id res chain seq x y z
N MET A 1 -8.20 -25.67 15.87
CA MET A 1 -8.34 -24.33 15.27
C MET A 1 -7.71 -24.38 13.90
N GLN A 2 -8.48 -24.16 12.84
CA GLN A 2 -7.99 -24.15 11.47
C GLN A 2 -7.41 -22.77 11.19
N THR A 3 -6.10 -22.66 11.11
CA THR A 3 -5.44 -21.42 10.70
C THR A 3 -5.82 -21.15 9.25
N PRO A 4 -6.33 -19.95 8.90
CA PRO A 4 -6.61 -19.61 7.51
C PRO A 4 -5.30 -19.71 6.72
N SER A 5 -5.27 -20.59 5.72
CA SER A 5 -4.08 -20.83 4.88
C SER A 5 -4.40 -20.45 3.44
N GLN A 6 -3.67 -19.48 2.90
CA GLN A 6 -3.72 -19.14 1.48
C GLN A 6 -2.52 -19.78 0.77
N ALA A 7 -2.78 -20.42 -0.37
CA ALA A 7 -1.74 -21.02 -1.21
C ALA A 7 -1.53 -20.16 -2.46
N VAL A 8 -0.28 -19.89 -2.80
CA VAL A 8 0.11 -19.20 -4.04
C VAL A 8 1.07 -20.13 -4.79
N SER A 9 0.64 -20.64 -5.93
CA SER A 9 1.48 -21.48 -6.79
C SER A 9 2.40 -20.62 -7.65
N LEU A 10 3.68 -20.96 -7.66
CA LEU A 10 4.69 -20.35 -8.53
C LEU A 10 5.21 -21.39 -9.50
N GLU A 11 4.95 -21.16 -10.78
CA GLU A 11 5.57 -21.96 -11.83
C GLU A 11 6.95 -21.38 -12.15
N LEU A 12 8.00 -22.15 -11.90
CA LEU A 12 9.39 -21.75 -12.14
C LEU A 12 9.87 -22.34 -13.46
N TYR A 13 9.52 -21.68 -14.56
CA TYR A 13 10.06 -21.99 -15.89
C TYR A 13 11.18 -21.01 -16.26
N PRO A 14 12.24 -21.48 -16.94
CA PRO A 14 13.22 -20.58 -17.55
C PRO A 14 12.53 -19.69 -18.60
N SER A 15 12.92 -18.42 -18.67
CA SER A 15 12.37 -17.45 -19.62
C SER A 15 12.80 -17.82 -21.04
N THR A 16 11.87 -18.33 -21.86
CA THR A 16 12.12 -18.56 -23.29
C THR A 16 11.83 -17.27 -24.07
N ASP A 17 12.83 -16.38 -24.18
CA ASP A 17 12.78 -15.24 -25.11
C ASP A 17 13.34 -15.59 -26.51
N THR A 18 13.52 -16.88 -26.79
CA THR A 18 13.88 -17.40 -28.10
C THR A 18 12.90 -18.50 -28.47
N ASP A 19 12.21 -18.32 -29.60
CA ASP A 19 11.29 -19.24 -30.28
C ASP A 19 11.98 -20.58 -30.65
N ASP A 20 12.35 -21.36 -29.66
CA ASP A 20 12.68 -22.77 -29.83
C ASP A 20 11.95 -23.56 -28.75
N ALA A 21 10.83 -24.14 -29.16
CA ALA A 21 10.09 -25.15 -28.43
C ALA A 21 10.94 -26.42 -28.28
N ARG A 22 11.91 -26.38 -27.37
CA ARG A 22 12.56 -27.56 -26.81
C ARG A 22 12.56 -27.40 -25.30
N SER A 23 11.87 -28.33 -24.65
CA SER A 23 11.77 -28.55 -23.21
C SER A 23 13.15 -28.72 -22.55
N GLY A 24 13.93 -27.64 -22.48
CA GLY A 24 15.21 -27.61 -21.80
C GLY A 24 14.98 -27.27 -20.33
N GLY A 25 15.14 -28.25 -19.45
CA GLY A 25 15.23 -28.00 -18.02
C GLY A 25 16.41 -27.09 -17.68
N ILE A 26 16.42 -26.54 -16.47
CA ILE A 26 17.53 -25.73 -15.93
C ILE A 26 18.81 -26.59 -15.91
N THR A 27 19.91 -26.08 -16.48
CA THR A 27 21.18 -26.81 -16.50
C THR A 27 21.91 -26.75 -15.16
N GLN A 28 22.86 -27.66 -14.93
CA GLN A 28 23.71 -27.68 -13.72
C GLN A 28 24.53 -26.37 -13.70
N VAL A 29 24.09 -25.38 -12.93
CA VAL A 29 24.65 -24.02 -12.64
C VAL A 29 23.65 -22.89 -12.91
N GLU A 30 22.55 -23.12 -13.63
CA GLU A 30 21.50 -22.12 -13.82
C GLU A 30 20.56 -22.03 -12.60
N SER A 31 20.04 -20.82 -12.34
CA SER A 31 19.07 -20.58 -11.27
C SER A 31 17.90 -19.75 -11.78
N VAL A 32 16.68 -20.16 -11.44
CA VAL A 32 15.46 -19.38 -11.71
C VAL A 32 14.94 -18.77 -10.41
N GLN A 33 14.71 -17.46 -10.42
CA GLN A 33 14.16 -16.73 -9.29
C GLN A 33 12.84 -16.07 -9.69
N LYS A 34 11.82 -16.24 -8.84
CA LYS A 34 10.57 -15.45 -8.88
C LYS A 34 10.29 -14.87 -7.51
N ILE A 35 9.64 -13.71 -7.50
CA ILE A 35 9.28 -12.98 -6.28
C ILE A 35 7.76 -13.09 -6.10
N VAL A 36 7.32 -13.57 -4.95
CA VAL A 36 5.92 -13.45 -4.50
C VAL A 36 5.81 -12.33 -3.49
N ARG A 37 4.73 -11.58 -3.63
CA ARG A 37 4.32 -10.55 -2.68
C ARG A 37 3.01 -10.99 -2.05
N PHE A 38 2.96 -10.95 -0.73
CA PHE A 38 1.79 -11.32 0.03
C PHE A 38 1.63 -10.33 1.18
N ASP A 39 0.46 -9.71 1.27
CA ASP A 39 0.19 -8.70 2.29
C ASP A 39 -0.43 -9.38 3.51
N LEU A 40 0.30 -9.36 4.62
CA LEU A 40 -0.22 -9.85 5.90
C LEU A 40 -1.19 -8.80 6.46
N LYS A 41 -2.42 -9.23 6.76
CA LYS A 41 -3.45 -8.36 7.34
C LYS A 41 -3.57 -8.48 8.86
N GLU A 42 -3.12 -9.60 9.41
CA GLU A 42 -3.24 -9.93 10.82
C GLU A 42 -1.89 -9.78 11.51
N GLU A 43 -1.91 -9.24 12.72
CA GLU A 43 -0.72 -9.16 13.58
C GLU A 43 -0.42 -10.52 14.22
N GLY A 44 0.84 -10.71 14.64
CA GLY A 44 1.26 -11.89 15.39
C GLY A 44 2.08 -12.89 14.58
N ASN A 45 2.10 -14.13 15.03
CA ASN A 45 3.00 -15.16 14.51
C ASN A 45 2.46 -15.75 13.21
N HIS A 46 3.27 -15.71 12.16
CA HIS A 46 2.97 -16.25 10.85
C HIS A 46 4.02 -17.28 10.43
N VAL A 47 3.60 -18.25 9.62
CA VAL A 47 4.48 -19.28 9.07
C VAL A 47 4.28 -19.37 7.56
N LEU A 48 5.33 -19.06 6.79
CA LEU A 48 5.39 -19.33 5.36
C LEU A 48 5.94 -20.74 5.14
N ALA A 49 5.10 -21.61 4.57
CA ALA A 49 5.49 -22.93 4.12
C ALA A 49 5.80 -22.90 2.61
N VAL A 50 7.07 -23.06 2.24
CA VAL A 50 7.51 -23.14 0.85
C VAL A 50 7.72 -24.61 0.50
N ASN A 51 6.89 -25.12 -0.41
CA ASN A 51 7.07 -26.45 -1.00
C ASN A 51 7.62 -26.31 -2.41
N ILE A 52 8.76 -26.97 -2.68
CA ILE A 52 9.38 -26.99 -4.00
C ILE A 52 9.35 -28.44 -4.49
N SER A 53 8.77 -28.67 -5.67
CA SER A 53 8.78 -29.97 -6.34
C SER A 53 9.39 -29.80 -7.72
N TYR A 54 10.36 -30.63 -8.08
CA TYR A 54 10.96 -30.63 -9.42
C TYR A 54 11.34 -32.04 -9.85
N THR A 55 11.47 -32.23 -11.16
CA THR A 55 11.94 -33.48 -11.77
C THR A 55 13.40 -33.31 -12.16
N GLU A 56 14.27 -34.12 -11.57
CA GLU A 56 15.68 -34.22 -11.93
C GLU A 56 15.84 -35.27 -13.03
N THR A 57 16.33 -34.87 -14.21
CA THR A 57 16.65 -35.80 -15.30
C THR A 57 18.13 -36.16 -15.24
N MET A 58 18.43 -37.43 -14.98
CA MET A 58 19.80 -37.93 -15.02
C MET A 58 20.19 -38.30 -16.45
N THR A 59 21.14 -37.58 -17.02
CA THR A 59 21.77 -37.95 -18.29
C THR A 59 23.00 -38.80 -18.00
N THR A 60 22.95 -40.08 -18.37
CA THR A 60 24.13 -40.94 -18.35
C THR A 60 24.79 -40.84 -19.71
N GLN A 61 26.08 -40.52 -19.74
CA GLN A 61 26.89 -40.64 -20.96
C GLN A 61 27.18 -42.13 -21.22
N SER A 62 26.19 -42.92 -21.59
CA SER A 62 26.46 -44.15 -22.33
C SER A 62 26.65 -43.75 -23.78
N LEU A 63 27.87 -43.83 -24.30
CA LEU A 63 28.09 -43.74 -25.74
C LEU A 63 27.66 -45.07 -26.37
N ASP A 64 26.42 -45.14 -26.85
CA ASP A 64 26.06 -46.05 -27.92
C ASP A 64 26.73 -45.60 -29.23
N THR A 65 27.03 -46.56 -30.12
CA THR A 65 27.85 -46.45 -31.35
C THR A 65 27.40 -45.38 -32.36
N HIS A 66 26.33 -44.63 -32.07
CA HIS A 66 25.76 -43.55 -32.87
C HIS A 66 25.74 -42.16 -32.19
N GLY A 67 26.38 -41.98 -31.02
CA GLY A 67 26.65 -40.66 -30.44
C GLY A 67 25.44 -39.91 -29.87
N VAL A 68 24.34 -40.60 -29.56
CA VAL A 68 23.14 -40.00 -28.96
C VAL A 68 23.18 -40.18 -27.44
N VAL A 69 23.10 -39.07 -26.69
CA VAL A 69 23.02 -39.10 -25.22
C VAL A 69 21.64 -39.60 -24.80
N GLN A 70 21.56 -40.77 -24.15
CA GLN A 70 20.30 -41.28 -23.61
C GLN A 70 20.04 -40.77 -22.18
N ALA A 71 18.84 -40.22 -21.94
CA ALA A 71 18.36 -39.89 -20.60
C ALA A 71 17.97 -41.17 -19.87
N SER A 72 18.62 -41.47 -18.74
CA SER A 72 18.45 -42.75 -18.02
C SER A 72 17.33 -42.74 -16.97
N GLY A 73 16.60 -41.63 -16.80
CA GLY A 73 15.43 -41.56 -15.92
C GLY A 73 15.20 -40.19 -15.30
N GLY A 74 13.94 -39.90 -14.96
CA GLY A 74 13.51 -38.70 -14.23
C GLY A 74 13.13 -39.04 -12.79
N ARG A 75 13.74 -38.36 -11.81
CA ARG A 75 13.41 -38.51 -10.38
C ARG A 75 12.72 -37.26 -9.88
N VAL A 76 11.50 -37.41 -9.36
CA VAL A 76 10.81 -36.30 -8.69
C VAL A 76 11.38 -36.11 -7.29
N ARG A 77 11.75 -34.87 -6.96
CA ARG A 77 12.18 -34.45 -5.63
C ARG A 77 11.24 -33.39 -5.10
N THR A 78 10.91 -33.48 -3.82
CA THR A 78 10.12 -32.48 -3.11
C THR A 78 10.83 -32.06 -1.84
N PHE A 79 10.84 -30.75 -1.59
CA PHE A 79 11.43 -30.13 -0.41
C PHE A 79 10.42 -29.17 0.22
N ARG A 80 10.41 -29.09 1.55
CA ARG A 80 9.59 -28.15 2.31
C ARG A 80 10.47 -27.33 3.25
N LYS A 81 10.38 -26.01 3.16
CA LYS A 81 10.96 -25.08 4.14
C LYS A 81 9.86 -24.30 4.84
N LEU A 82 10.00 -24.17 6.15
CA LEU A 82 9.14 -23.31 6.96
C LEU A 82 9.95 -22.08 7.38
N TYR A 83 9.34 -20.91 7.20
CA TYR A 83 9.86 -19.64 7.71
C TYR A 83 8.84 -19.08 8.68
N GLN A 84 9.26 -18.83 9.91
CA GLN A 84 8.43 -18.21 10.93
C GLN A 84 8.82 -16.74 11.07
N PHE A 85 7.83 -15.86 11.09
CA PHE A 85 8.02 -14.42 11.30
C PHE A 85 6.86 -13.86 12.11
N ILE A 86 7.06 -12.67 12.67
CA ILE A 86 6.07 -11.97 13.47
C ILE A 86 5.67 -10.71 12.71
N ALA A 87 4.39 -10.54 12.44
CA ALA A 87 3.84 -9.29 11.93
C ALA A 87 3.57 -8.37 13.11
N GLN A 88 4.32 -7.28 13.21
CA GLN A 88 4.16 -6.25 14.22
C GLN A 88 3.63 -4.96 13.59
N PRO A 89 2.84 -4.15 14.33
CA PRO A 89 2.46 -2.82 13.88
C PRO A 89 3.72 -1.96 13.68
N CYS A 90 3.79 -1.27 12.55
CA CYS A 90 4.93 -0.41 12.22
C CYS A 90 4.63 1.07 12.43
N LEU A 91 3.42 1.51 12.08
CA LEU A 91 3.02 2.91 12.16
C LEU A 91 1.70 3.03 12.90
N ASN A 92 1.65 3.97 13.84
CA ASN A 92 0.43 4.37 14.51
C ASN A 92 0.00 5.75 13.99
N VAL A 93 -1.30 5.93 13.75
CA VAL A 93 -1.86 7.15 13.18
C VAL A 93 -2.94 7.69 14.10
N ARG A 94 -2.75 8.93 14.57
CA ARG A 94 -3.77 9.66 15.33
C ARG A 94 -4.18 10.89 14.55
N THR A 95 -5.48 11.04 14.30
CA THR A 95 -6.00 12.15 13.50
C THR A 95 -6.87 13.09 14.33
N LYS A 96 -6.84 14.37 13.98
CA LYS A 96 -7.70 15.40 14.56
C LYS A 96 -8.22 16.30 13.45
N ALA A 97 -9.54 16.43 13.37
CA ALA A 97 -10.21 17.38 12.48
C ALA A 97 -10.64 18.63 13.27
N THR A 98 -10.30 19.80 12.75
CA THR A 98 -10.66 21.11 13.31
C THR A 98 -11.45 21.89 12.26
N GLU A 99 -12.62 22.39 12.61
CA GLU A 99 -13.42 23.25 11.74
C GLU A 99 -12.76 24.62 11.60
N LEU A 100 -12.61 25.08 10.35
CA LEU A 100 -12.11 26.40 10.02
C LEU A 100 -13.28 27.32 9.66
N PRO A 101 -13.09 28.66 9.71
CA PRO A 101 -14.11 29.58 9.25
C PRO A 101 -14.59 29.24 7.84
N PRO A 102 -15.92 29.12 7.62
CA PRO A 102 -16.46 28.74 6.32
C PRO A 102 -16.14 29.81 5.28
N HIS A 103 -15.98 29.39 4.03
CA HIS A 103 -15.72 30.29 2.92
C HIS A 103 -17.03 30.65 2.22
N GLU A 104 -17.31 31.95 2.10
CA GLU A 104 -18.51 32.43 1.42
C GLU A 104 -18.22 32.63 -0.06
N VAL A 105 -19.07 32.04 -0.92
CA VAL A 105 -19.00 32.22 -2.37
C VAL A 105 -20.33 32.74 -2.87
N ASP A 106 -20.27 33.71 -3.79
CA ASP A 106 -21.47 34.24 -4.44
C ASP A 106 -22.21 33.14 -5.20
N ASN A 107 -23.50 33.04 -4.96
CA ASN A 107 -24.37 32.06 -5.58
C ASN A 107 -25.57 32.76 -6.20
N ARG A 108 -25.49 32.95 -7.52
CA ARG A 108 -26.53 33.64 -8.31
C ARG A 108 -27.87 32.90 -8.32
N THR A 109 -27.91 31.61 -7.97
CA THR A 109 -29.18 30.86 -7.87
C THR A 109 -30.01 31.27 -6.66
N LEU A 110 -29.40 31.89 -5.64
CA LEU A 110 -30.06 32.44 -4.46
C LEU A 110 -30.40 33.93 -4.62
N GLY A 111 -30.28 34.49 -5.83
CA GLY A 111 -30.55 35.89 -6.14
C GLY A 111 -29.31 36.77 -6.27
N PRO A 112 -29.48 38.09 -6.53
CA PRO A 112 -28.38 39.01 -6.85
C PRO A 112 -27.37 39.25 -5.72
N TYR A 113 -27.74 38.94 -4.47
CA TYR A 113 -26.87 39.00 -3.29
C TYR A 113 -26.75 37.65 -2.58
N GLY A 114 -27.10 36.56 -3.27
CA GLY A 114 -27.05 35.22 -2.71
C GLY A 114 -25.61 34.81 -2.40
N LYS A 115 -25.35 34.36 -1.17
CA LYS A 115 -24.06 33.78 -0.76
C LYS A 115 -24.27 32.37 -0.22
N THR A 116 -23.42 31.45 -0.65
CA THR A 116 -23.37 30.09 -0.11
C THR A 116 -22.14 29.94 0.78
N LYS A 117 -22.33 29.38 1.97
CA LYS A 117 -21.25 29.01 2.88
C LYS A 117 -20.70 27.64 2.52
N LEU A 118 -19.40 27.56 2.29
CA LEU A 118 -18.67 26.33 2.01
C LEU A 118 -17.85 25.94 3.25
N TYR A 119 -17.99 24.68 3.68
CA TYR A 119 -17.30 24.18 4.86
C TYR A 119 -15.81 23.95 4.59
N ARG A 120 -14.99 24.21 5.62
CA ARG A 120 -13.54 24.04 5.59
C ARG A 120 -13.05 23.42 6.89
N PHE A 121 -12.08 22.52 6.77
CA PHE A 121 -11.51 21.80 7.89
C PHE A 121 -9.99 21.71 7.76
N ALA A 122 -9.28 21.82 8.87
CA ALA A 122 -7.89 21.39 8.99
C ALA A 122 -7.88 19.97 9.57
N LEU A 123 -7.33 19.03 8.81
CA LEU A 123 -7.12 17.66 9.26
C LEU A 123 -5.64 17.45 9.58
N GLU A 124 -5.33 17.32 10.86
CA GLU A 124 -4.00 16.99 11.36
C GLU A 124 -3.88 15.48 11.55
N ALA A 125 -2.74 14.90 11.19
CA ALA A 125 -2.41 13.52 11.50
C ALA A 125 -1.01 13.44 12.13
N GLN A 126 -0.92 12.68 13.21
CA GLN A 126 0.31 12.34 13.90
C GLN A 126 0.67 10.91 13.53
N LEU A 127 1.80 10.75 12.86
CA LEU A 127 2.38 9.48 12.46
C LEU A 127 3.49 9.14 13.45
N GLU A 128 3.36 8.02 14.16
CA GLU A 128 4.35 7.54 15.14
C GLU A 128 4.94 6.23 14.62
N ASN A 129 6.27 6.14 14.53
CA ASN A 129 6.94 4.88 14.28
C ASN A 129 6.92 4.04 15.57
N VAL A 130 6.07 3.03 15.61
CA VAL A 130 5.93 2.10 16.73
C VAL A 130 6.72 0.80 16.52
N GLY A 131 7.31 0.63 15.34
CA GLY A 131 8.17 -0.50 15.01
C GLY A 131 9.60 -0.34 15.56
N ASP A 132 10.38 -1.41 15.43
CA ASP A 132 11.76 -1.48 15.95
C ASP A 132 12.81 -0.97 14.95
N GLY A 133 12.41 -0.75 13.68
CA GLY A 133 13.29 -0.34 12.60
C GLY A 133 13.08 1.11 12.15
N ILE A 134 14.07 1.64 11.44
CA ILE A 134 13.93 2.91 10.73
C ILE A 134 13.00 2.71 9.52
N ILE A 135 12.09 3.65 9.31
CA ILE A 135 11.22 3.70 8.14
C ILE A 135 11.39 5.00 7.36
N THR A 136 11.23 4.94 6.05
CA THR A 136 11.22 6.08 5.15
C THR A 136 9.85 6.21 4.51
N LEU A 137 9.18 7.33 4.73
CA LEU A 137 7.85 7.60 4.21
C LEU A 137 7.92 8.06 2.75
N GLY A 138 7.05 7.54 1.89
CA GLY A 138 6.96 8.04 0.51
C GLY A 138 6.23 9.39 0.47
N MET A 139 6.90 10.49 0.12
CA MET A 139 6.29 11.83 0.05
C MET A 139 5.06 11.88 -0.89
N GLN A 140 5.11 11.18 -2.01
CA GLN A 140 3.98 11.09 -2.94
C GLN A 140 2.87 10.13 -2.45
N THR A 141 3.15 9.31 -1.44
CA THR A 141 2.25 8.23 -1.02
C THR A 141 1.36 8.62 0.14
N ILE A 142 1.69 9.68 0.89
CA ILE A 142 0.87 10.20 1.96
C ILE A 142 -0.22 11.09 1.35
N THR A 143 -1.39 10.51 1.14
CA THR A 143 -2.52 11.14 0.46
C THR A 143 -3.78 11.03 1.30
N LEU A 144 -4.49 12.14 1.47
CA LEU A 144 -5.87 12.12 1.95
C LEU A 144 -6.79 11.88 0.75
N ASN A 145 -7.59 10.83 0.81
CA ASN A 145 -8.64 10.54 -0.17
C ASN A 145 -9.95 11.16 0.32
N PRO A 146 -10.34 12.37 -0.15
CA PRO A 146 -11.51 13.05 0.36
C PRO A 146 -12.80 12.38 -0.14
N ARG A 147 -13.86 12.45 0.67
CA ARG A 147 -15.21 12.05 0.25
C ARG A 147 -15.91 13.26 -0.40
N PRO A 148 -16.62 13.09 -1.53
CA PRO A 148 -17.47 14.15 -2.07
C PRO A 148 -18.42 14.70 -1.00
N PRO A 149 -18.63 16.02 -0.92
CA PRO A 149 -18.22 17.07 -1.87
C PRO A 149 -16.86 17.72 -1.55
N PHE A 150 -16.01 17.09 -0.76
CA PHE A 150 -14.74 17.66 -0.34
C PHE A 150 -13.62 17.43 -1.34
N LYS A 151 -12.73 18.42 -1.44
CA LYS A 151 -11.37 18.28 -1.96
C LYS A 151 -10.35 18.42 -0.83
N SER A 152 -9.19 17.81 -1.00
CA SER A 152 -8.08 17.91 -0.07
C SER A 152 -6.85 18.52 -0.72
N ARG A 153 -6.13 19.34 0.04
CA ARG A 153 -4.80 19.85 -0.31
C ARG A 153 -3.83 19.52 0.84
N SER A 154 -2.65 19.00 0.51
CA SER A 154 -1.60 18.79 1.49
C SER A 154 -1.05 20.14 1.99
N LEU A 155 -0.58 20.18 3.23
CA LEU A 155 0.07 21.33 3.86
C LEU A 155 1.47 20.98 4.34
N ASN A 156 2.13 20.02 3.67
CA ASN A 156 3.34 19.39 4.18
C ASN A 156 4.58 19.85 3.39
N TRP A 157 4.82 19.25 2.22
CA TRP A 157 6.01 19.45 1.39
C TRP A 157 5.70 19.86 -0.05
N ASP A 158 4.44 20.15 -0.34
CA ASP A 158 3.90 20.49 -1.66
C ASP A 158 3.91 22.01 -1.96
N PHE A 159 4.63 22.80 -1.15
CA PHE A 159 4.67 24.26 -1.29
C PHE A 159 5.57 24.77 -2.43
N ASP A 160 6.59 24.00 -2.84
CA ASP A 160 7.46 24.35 -3.96
C ASP A 160 7.60 23.16 -4.93
N PRO A 161 7.10 23.26 -6.17
CA PRO A 161 7.23 22.21 -7.18
C PRO A 161 8.69 21.84 -7.49
N SER A 162 9.64 22.76 -7.27
CA SER A 162 11.06 22.55 -7.51
C SER A 162 11.78 21.81 -6.37
N GLU A 163 11.28 21.94 -5.14
CA GLU A 163 11.75 21.16 -3.98
C GLU A 163 10.98 19.85 -3.79
N ALA A 164 9.74 19.73 -4.26
CA ALA A 164 8.99 18.47 -4.20
C ALA A 164 9.69 17.31 -4.94
N GLN A 165 10.56 17.61 -5.91
CA GLN A 165 11.42 16.64 -6.60
C GLN A 165 12.79 16.42 -5.95
N LYS A 166 13.22 17.30 -5.03
CA LYS A 166 14.51 17.23 -4.32
C LYS A 166 14.39 16.94 -2.83
N GLY A 167 13.18 17.00 -2.27
CA GLY A 167 12.89 16.75 -0.88
C GLY A 167 13.20 15.30 -0.55
N ASN A 168 14.11 15.10 0.39
CA ASN A 168 14.36 13.77 0.93
C ASN A 168 13.09 13.28 1.62
N SER A 169 12.61 12.10 1.22
CA SER A 169 11.53 11.41 1.91
C SER A 169 11.79 11.37 3.42
N PRO A 170 10.85 11.81 4.26
CA PRO A 170 11.08 11.88 5.70
C PRO A 170 11.32 10.47 6.26
N THR A 171 12.39 10.34 7.02
CA THR A 171 12.79 9.10 7.68
C THR A 171 12.47 9.21 9.17
N LEU A 172 11.83 8.18 9.72
CA LEU A 172 11.46 8.08 11.12
C LEU A 172 12.20 6.92 11.78
N SER A 173 12.98 7.25 12.81
CA SER A 173 13.56 6.26 13.72
C SER A 173 12.48 5.67 14.63
N PRO A 174 12.73 4.54 15.31
CA PRO A 174 11.80 4.02 16.30
C PRO A 174 11.41 5.10 17.31
N ARG A 175 10.11 5.24 17.59
CA ARG A 175 9.50 6.25 18.47
C ARG A 175 9.48 7.69 17.93
N ASP A 176 10.04 7.95 16.75
CA ASP A 176 9.89 9.26 16.13
C ASP A 176 8.44 9.52 15.76
N VAL A 177 8.08 10.80 15.84
CA VAL A 177 6.74 11.31 15.55
C VAL A 177 6.85 12.35 14.45
N LEU A 178 6.03 12.20 13.40
CA LEU A 178 5.85 13.19 12.36
C LEU A 178 4.42 13.73 12.40
N GLN A 179 4.28 15.05 12.38
CA GLN A 179 2.99 15.71 12.25
C GLN A 179 2.81 16.19 10.81
N ILE A 180 1.68 15.83 10.22
CA ILE A 180 1.26 16.26 8.89
C ILE A 180 -0.13 16.90 8.97
N ALA A 181 -0.45 17.73 7.99
CA ALA A 181 -1.75 18.39 7.91
C ALA A 181 -2.28 18.46 6.47
N PHE A 182 -3.61 18.49 6.38
CA PHE A 182 -4.36 18.67 5.14
C PHE A 182 -5.42 19.74 5.34
N LEU A 183 -5.60 20.55 4.30
CA LEU A 183 -6.74 21.45 4.18
C LEU A 183 -7.83 20.73 3.40
N VAL A 184 -9.00 20.56 4.01
CA VAL A 184 -10.17 19.93 3.40
C VAL A 184 -11.23 20.99 3.18
N GLU A 185 -11.66 21.16 1.94
CA GLU A 185 -12.58 22.23 1.55
C GLU A 185 -13.73 21.66 0.74
N GLN A 186 -14.94 22.11 1.02
CA GLN A 186 -16.08 21.80 0.18
C GLN A 186 -15.91 22.49 -1.19
N GLU A 187 -16.09 21.72 -2.27
CA GLU A 187 -16.04 22.28 -3.61
C GLU A 187 -17.32 23.06 -3.95
N HIS A 188 -17.13 24.24 -4.55
CA HIS A 188 -18.24 25.04 -5.04
C HIS A 188 -18.88 24.36 -6.26
N GLY A 189 -20.21 24.25 -6.26
CA GLY A 189 -20.97 23.67 -7.38
C GLY A 189 -20.97 22.13 -7.44
N GLN A 190 -20.25 21.46 -6.54
CA GLN A 190 -20.29 20.00 -6.45
C GLN A 190 -21.59 19.56 -5.74
N GLN A 191 -22.46 18.86 -6.47
CA GLN A 191 -23.73 18.37 -5.93
C GLN A 191 -23.60 16.97 -5.32
N ASP A 192 -22.62 16.18 -5.78
CA ASP A 192 -22.40 14.84 -5.24
C ASP A 192 -22.01 14.89 -3.76
N GLY A 193 -22.71 14.12 -2.92
CA GLY A 193 -22.52 14.11 -1.47
C GLY A 193 -23.03 15.35 -0.72
N LEU A 194 -23.53 16.39 -1.39
CA LEU A 194 -23.94 17.64 -0.75
C LEU A 194 -25.16 17.48 0.17
N GLU A 195 -26.17 16.72 -0.25
CA GLU A 195 -27.37 16.46 0.56
C GLU A 195 -27.02 15.69 1.84
N ASN A 196 -26.14 14.69 1.74
CA ASN A 196 -25.65 13.93 2.88
C ASN A 196 -24.86 14.83 3.83
N LEU A 197 -23.95 15.66 3.29
CA LEU A 197 -23.21 16.64 4.11
C LEU A 197 -24.15 17.58 4.87
N GLN A 198 -25.17 18.13 4.21
CA GLN A 198 -26.14 19.02 4.87
C GLN A 198 -26.91 18.30 5.97
N LYS A 199 -27.35 17.06 5.70
CA LYS A 199 -28.06 16.23 6.68
C LYS A 199 -27.20 15.90 7.88
N ASP A 200 -25.96 15.47 7.66
CA ASP A 200 -25.02 15.05 8.70
C ASP A 200 -24.60 16.23 9.58
N MET A 201 -24.33 17.38 8.96
CA MET A 201 -24.03 18.63 9.67
C MET A 201 -25.22 19.14 10.49
N ASN A 202 -26.45 19.05 9.96
CA ASN A 202 -27.65 19.53 10.65
C ASN A 202 -28.09 18.59 11.79
N ARG A 203 -27.96 17.27 11.63
CA ARG A 203 -28.46 16.27 12.58
C ARG A 203 -27.42 15.88 13.63
N GLU A 204 -26.20 15.61 13.19
CA GLU A 204 -25.16 14.99 14.01
C GLU A 204 -24.03 15.96 14.36
N GLY A 205 -23.89 17.05 13.60
CA GLY A 205 -22.78 18.00 13.72
C GLY A 205 -21.43 17.35 13.42
N ARG A 206 -21.45 16.23 12.69
CA ARG A 206 -20.27 15.47 12.26
C ARG A 206 -20.41 15.20 10.78
N THR A 207 -19.29 15.12 10.07
CA THR A 207 -19.26 14.73 8.67
C THR A 207 -18.02 13.90 8.37
N THR A 208 -18.11 13.03 7.38
CA THR A 208 -16.97 12.22 6.91
C THR A 208 -16.15 13.04 5.92
N LEU A 209 -14.88 13.26 6.24
CA LEU A 209 -13.95 14.02 5.39
C LEU A 209 -13.28 13.14 4.34
N GLY A 210 -12.98 11.88 4.67
CA GLY A 210 -12.21 11.00 3.78
C GLY A 210 -11.47 9.89 4.49
N GLN A 211 -10.46 9.33 3.84
CA GLN A 211 -9.55 8.31 4.38
C GLN A 211 -8.10 8.71 4.13
N LEU A 212 -7.23 8.57 5.12
CA LEU A 212 -5.80 8.81 4.94
C LEU A 212 -5.13 7.51 4.49
N SER A 213 -4.39 7.57 3.39
CA SER A 213 -3.56 6.49 2.88
C SER A 213 -2.11 6.90 2.89
N LEU A 214 -1.24 5.98 3.27
CA LEU A 214 0.20 6.22 3.31
C LEU A 214 0.98 4.92 3.06
N GLU A 215 2.18 5.07 2.50
CA GLU A 215 3.11 3.97 2.28
C GLU A 215 4.49 4.33 2.84
N TRP A 216 5.23 3.30 3.24
CA TRP A 216 6.59 3.45 3.75
C TRP A 216 7.47 2.30 3.29
N ARG A 217 8.79 2.52 3.45
CA ARG A 217 9.82 1.52 3.24
C ARG A 217 10.63 1.33 4.50
N GLY A 218 10.84 0.08 4.91
CA GLY A 218 11.78 -0.23 5.99
C GLY A 218 13.23 -0.20 5.50
N ALA A 219 14.17 -0.31 6.45
CA ALA A 219 15.61 -0.25 6.19
C ALA A 219 16.12 -1.33 5.22
N LEU A 220 15.41 -2.47 5.11
CA LEU A 220 15.76 -3.57 4.22
C LEU A 220 14.97 -3.53 2.89
N GLY A 221 14.25 -2.45 2.63
CA GLY A 221 13.49 -2.24 1.39
C GLY A 221 12.11 -2.92 1.35
N ASP A 222 11.69 -3.53 2.46
CA ASP A 222 10.33 -3.97 2.71
C ASP A 222 9.35 -2.79 2.60
N ARG A 223 8.15 -3.05 2.08
CA ARG A 223 7.12 -2.03 1.89
C ARG A 223 5.98 -2.29 2.86
N GLY A 224 5.52 -1.22 3.49
CA GLY A 224 4.28 -1.22 4.26
C GLY A 224 3.33 -0.16 3.75
N PHE A 225 2.04 -0.37 4.00
CA PHE A 225 0.99 0.60 3.71
C PHE A 225 -0.05 0.58 4.80
N LEU A 226 -0.72 1.72 4.97
CA LEU A 226 -1.81 1.87 5.92
C LEU A 226 -2.85 2.80 5.32
N THR A 227 -4.10 2.34 5.33
CA THR A 227 -5.26 3.17 5.01
C THR A 227 -6.15 3.21 6.24
N THR A 228 -6.45 4.42 6.71
CA THR A 228 -7.34 4.60 7.86
C THR A 228 -8.79 4.32 7.47
N GLY A 229 -9.63 4.07 8.47
CA GLY A 229 -11.09 4.16 8.29
C GLY A 229 -11.55 5.60 7.96
N ASN A 230 -12.87 5.77 7.87
CA ASN A 230 -13.48 7.07 7.63
C ASN A 230 -13.12 8.08 8.72
N LEU A 231 -12.43 9.15 8.33
CA LEU A 231 -12.05 10.25 9.18
C LEU A 231 -13.22 11.22 9.29
N MET A 232 -13.71 11.42 10.51
CA MET A 232 -14.90 12.23 10.79
C MET A 232 -14.56 13.48 11.58
N THR A 233 -15.33 14.54 11.39
CA THR A 233 -15.28 15.71 12.27
C THR A 233 -15.87 15.39 13.65
N LYS A 234 -15.40 16.10 14.68
CA LYS A 234 -15.97 15.98 16.03
C LYS A 234 -17.28 16.77 16.10
N LYS A 235 -18.21 16.27 16.92
CA LYS A 235 -19.45 17.01 17.21
C LYS A 235 -19.08 18.27 17.99
N ARG A 236 -19.65 19.38 17.57
CA ARG A 236 -19.55 20.68 18.24
C ARG A 236 -20.22 20.66 19.62
#